data_AF-A0A379WV24-F1
#
_entry.id   AF-A0A379WV24-F1
#
_cell.length_a   1.000
_cell.length_b   1.000
_cell.length_c   1.000
_cell.angle_alpha   90.00
_cell.angle_beta   90.00
_cell.angle_gamma   90.00
#
_symmetry.space_group_name_H-M   'P 1'
#
loop_
_entity.id
_entity.type
_entity.pdbx_description
1 polymer ?
#
loop_
_entity_poly.entity_id
_entity_poly.type
_entity_poly.pdbx_seq_one_letter_code
_entity_poly.pdbx_strand_id
1 'polypeptide(L)'
;MVFKMLFLERNLFTTAMRLSLSNLREEGSKCGKFHKNHIHTRSTPFWNKETAPAGIFERHLDKGTRPGVYPRLSVMQGGAVKYLGYADEHCSEPEEIMVINAGEFGVFPPEKWHNIEVMTDDTYF
;
A
#
# COMPACT_ATOMS: atom_id res chain seq x y z
N MET A 1 -2.22 3.27 -17.22
CA MET A 1 -2.06 2.41 -16.02
C MET A 1 -2.52 3.24 -14.83
N VAL A 2 -3.61 2.83 -14.18
CA VAL A 2 -4.40 3.65 -13.22
C VAL A 2 -4.13 3.10 -11.82
N PHE A 3 -3.55 3.82 -10.84
CA PHE A 3 -3.23 3.20 -9.54
C PHE A 3 -3.54 4.00 -8.29
N LYS A 4 -4.31 3.32 -7.45
CA LYS A 4 -4.98 3.77 -6.25
C LYS A 4 -4.68 2.72 -5.15
N MET A 5 -4.86 2.98 -3.86
CA MET A 5 -4.51 1.99 -2.82
C MET A 5 -5.31 0.70 -3.03
N LEU A 6 -4.61 -0.43 -3.22
CA LEU A 6 -5.21 -1.73 -3.51
C LEU A 6 -5.13 -2.65 -2.30
N PHE A 7 -6.17 -3.46 -2.07
CA PHE A 7 -6.10 -4.55 -1.10
C PHE A 7 -6.11 -5.89 -1.82
N LEU A 8 -5.17 -6.75 -1.42
CA LEU A 8 -4.82 -7.96 -2.14
C LEU A 8 -4.92 -9.14 -1.17
N GLU A 9 -5.86 -10.05 -1.38
CA GLU A 9 -6.09 -11.20 -0.49
C GLU A 9 -5.38 -12.46 -0.99
N ARG A 10 -4.72 -13.22 -0.10
CA ARG A 10 -4.17 -14.55 -0.40
C ARG A 10 -5.30 -15.53 -0.67
N ASN A 11 -5.40 -16.04 -1.90
CA ASN A 11 -6.33 -17.11 -2.18
C ASN A 11 -5.77 -18.46 -1.65
N LEU A 12 -6.46 -19.07 -0.69
CA LEU A 12 -6.14 -20.40 -0.16
C LEU A 12 -6.73 -21.54 -1.03
N PHE A 13 -7.54 -21.19 -2.04
CA PHE A 13 -8.22 -22.16 -2.89
C PHE A 13 -7.79 -22.00 -4.36
N THR A 14 -7.39 -23.12 -4.96
CA THR A 14 -7.29 -23.44 -6.39
C THR A 14 -6.01 -23.05 -7.16
N THR A 15 -5.16 -24.08 -7.34
CA THR A 15 -4.52 -24.38 -8.63
C THR A 15 -5.62 -24.66 -9.65
N ALA A 16 -6.22 -23.63 -10.25
CA ALA A 16 -6.92 -23.65 -11.55
C ALA A 16 -7.90 -22.47 -11.68
N MET A 17 -7.40 -21.27 -11.97
CA MET A 17 -8.06 -20.38 -12.92
C MET A 17 -7.08 -19.28 -13.36
N ARG A 18 -6.62 -19.42 -14.59
CA ARG A 18 -5.79 -18.45 -15.30
C ARG A 18 -6.73 -17.44 -15.94
N LEU A 19 -6.60 -16.14 -15.62
CA LEU A 19 -6.72 -15.03 -16.57
C LEU A 19 -6.46 -13.67 -15.87
N SER A 20 -5.53 -12.92 -16.47
CA SER A 20 -5.36 -11.46 -16.42
C SER A 20 -5.01 -10.81 -15.08
N LEU A 21 -3.72 -10.81 -14.75
CA LEU A 21 -2.99 -9.70 -14.11
C LEU A 21 -1.47 -9.92 -14.28
N SER A 22 -1.05 -10.45 -15.43
CA SER A 22 0.36 -10.49 -15.82
C SER A 22 0.72 -9.14 -16.45
N ASN A 23 1.29 -8.23 -15.65
CA ASN A 23 2.20 -7.14 -16.07
C ASN A 23 2.29 -6.01 -15.02
N LEU A 24 2.26 -6.34 -13.72
CA LEU A 24 2.95 -5.48 -12.76
C LEU A 24 4.35 -6.05 -12.61
N ARG A 25 5.25 -5.47 -13.41
CA ARG A 25 6.69 -5.69 -13.36
C ARG A 25 7.11 -5.65 -11.88
N GLU A 26 7.84 -6.67 -11.43
CA GLU A 26 8.43 -6.71 -10.07
C GLU A 26 9.46 -5.58 -9.87
N GLU A 27 9.88 -4.92 -10.95
CA GLU A 27 10.73 -3.73 -10.90
C GLU A 27 9.93 -2.51 -10.43
N GLY A 28 10.21 -2.09 -9.20
CA GLY A 28 9.58 -0.94 -8.54
C GLY A 28 8.98 -1.25 -7.16
N SER A 29 8.94 -2.52 -6.73
CA SER A 29 8.49 -2.88 -5.38
C SER A 29 9.58 -2.60 -4.35
N LYS A 30 9.31 -1.70 -3.39
CA LYS A 30 10.28 -1.35 -2.34
C LYS A 30 10.22 -2.22 -1.08
N CYS A 31 9.12 -2.94 -0.85
CA CYS A 31 9.00 -3.92 0.24
C CYS A 31 7.85 -4.89 -0.02
N GLY A 32 8.01 -6.14 0.45
CA GLY A 32 7.01 -7.22 0.36
C GLY A 32 7.13 -8.07 -0.92
N LYS A 33 7.12 -9.40 -0.76
CA LYS A 33 7.03 -10.35 -1.88
C LYS A 33 5.56 -10.57 -2.23
N PHE A 34 5.16 -10.14 -3.43
CA PHE A 34 3.83 -10.43 -3.95
C PHE A 34 3.80 -11.85 -4.50
N HIS A 35 3.03 -12.74 -3.87
CA HIS A 35 2.81 -14.08 -4.43
C HIS A 35 1.83 -13.99 -5.61
N LYS A 36 2.08 -14.76 -6.68
CA LYS A 36 1.26 -14.80 -7.90
C LYS A 36 -0.23 -15.15 -7.69
N ASN A 37 -0.62 -15.57 -6.50
CA ASN A 37 -1.97 -16.07 -6.18
C ASN A 37 -2.81 -15.07 -5.36
N HIS A 38 -2.38 -13.82 -5.21
CA HIS A 38 -3.20 -12.80 -4.57
C HIS A 38 -4.25 -12.25 -5.53
N ILE A 39 -5.46 -12.02 -5.01
CA ILE A 39 -6.59 -11.47 -5.77
C ILE A 39 -6.83 -10.04 -5.30
N HIS A 40 -7.03 -9.14 -6.25
CA HIS A 40 -7.45 -7.77 -5.97
C HIS A 40 -8.92 -7.71 -5.54
N THR A 41 -9.19 -7.13 -4.37
CA THR A 41 -10.53 -7.08 -3.79
C THR A 41 -11.15 -5.69 -3.77
N ARG A 42 -10.38 -4.66 -3.39
CA ARG A 42 -10.87 -3.27 -3.34
C ARG A 42 -9.79 -2.28 -3.68
N SER A 43 -10.25 -1.08 -4.05
CA SER A 43 -9.36 0.03 -4.38
C SER A 43 -9.95 1.39 -3.97
N THR A 44 -9.16 2.34 -3.49
CA THR A 44 -9.54 3.73 -3.07
C THR A 44 -9.45 4.77 -4.18
N PRO A 45 -10.25 5.83 -4.37
CA PRO A 45 -9.93 6.85 -5.39
C PRO A 45 -8.47 7.34 -5.28
N PHE A 46 -7.93 7.92 -6.35
CA PHE A 46 -6.65 8.61 -6.20
C PHE A 46 -6.80 9.76 -5.21
N TRP A 47 -5.76 9.98 -4.42
CA TRP A 47 -5.73 10.96 -3.36
C TRP A 47 -4.47 11.83 -3.42
N ASN A 48 -4.61 13.01 -2.84
CA ASN A 48 -3.53 13.89 -2.45
C ASN A 48 -3.71 14.25 -0.97
N LYS A 49 -2.86 15.15 -0.47
CA LYS A 49 -2.91 15.65 0.92
C LYS A 49 -4.27 16.21 1.36
N GLU A 50 -5.06 16.76 0.44
CA GLU A 50 -6.35 17.39 0.74
C GLU A 50 -7.55 16.44 0.62
N THR A 51 -7.46 15.47 -0.30
CA THR A 51 -8.58 14.58 -0.66
C THR A 51 -8.52 13.22 0.01
N ALA A 52 -7.35 12.84 0.54
CA ALA A 52 -7.23 11.62 1.33
C ALA A 52 -8.02 11.73 2.64
N PRO A 53 -8.58 10.62 3.15
CA PRO A 53 -9.14 10.59 4.49
C PRO A 53 -8.06 10.99 5.51
N ALA A 54 -8.32 12.01 6.34
CA ALA A 54 -7.34 12.55 7.28
C ALA A 54 -6.66 11.49 8.16
N GLY A 55 -7.41 10.46 8.55
CA GLY A 55 -6.89 9.34 9.36
C GLY A 55 -5.78 8.51 8.70
N ILE A 56 -5.55 8.61 7.39
CA ILE A 56 -4.42 7.90 6.75
C ILE A 56 -3.06 8.53 7.11
N PHE A 57 -3.07 9.81 7.48
CA PHE A 57 -1.89 10.56 7.89
C PHE A 57 -1.59 10.40 9.39
N GLU A 58 -2.57 9.94 10.16
CA GLU A 58 -2.45 9.57 11.56
C GLU A 58 -2.15 8.09 11.71
N ARG A 59 -1.60 7.68 12.85
CA ARG A 59 -1.29 6.27 13.11
C ARG A 59 -2.58 5.45 13.18
N HIS A 60 -2.64 4.39 12.38
CA HIS A 60 -3.82 3.54 12.28
C HIS A 60 -3.48 2.09 11.91
N LEU A 61 -4.50 1.24 12.06
CA LEU A 61 -4.60 -0.04 11.37
C LEU A 61 -5.58 0.11 10.21
N ASP A 62 -5.23 -0.43 9.06
CA ASP A 62 -6.13 -0.46 7.92
C ASP A 62 -7.40 -1.24 8.25
N LYS A 63 -8.55 -0.58 8.18
CA LYS A 63 -9.83 -1.24 8.45
C LYS A 63 -10.09 -2.33 7.41
N GLY A 64 -10.09 -3.58 7.86
CA GLY A 64 -10.27 -4.76 7.00
C GLY A 64 -8.96 -5.39 6.50
N THR A 65 -7.78 -4.93 6.94
CA THR A 65 -6.63 -5.84 6.91
C THR A 65 -6.85 -6.94 7.92
N ARG A 66 -6.84 -8.17 7.43
CA ARG A 66 -6.83 -9.42 8.18
C ARG A 66 -5.65 -10.24 7.67
N PRO A 67 -5.24 -11.33 8.34
CA PRO A 67 -4.14 -12.15 7.86
C PRO A 67 -4.34 -12.53 6.39
N GLY A 68 -3.36 -12.16 5.55
CA GLY A 68 -3.41 -12.42 4.11
C GLY A 68 -3.97 -11.30 3.24
N VAL A 69 -4.35 -10.14 3.79
CA VAL A 69 -4.79 -8.96 3.03
C VAL A 69 -3.72 -7.88 3.05
N TYR A 70 -3.07 -7.66 1.91
CA TYR A 70 -1.94 -6.76 1.79
C TYR A 70 -2.36 -5.46 1.10
N PRO A 71 -2.27 -4.31 1.78
CA PRO A 71 -2.40 -3.02 1.14
C PRO A 71 -1.20 -2.75 0.22
N ARG A 72 -1.46 -2.13 -0.93
CA ARG A 72 -0.43 -1.63 -1.84
C ARG A 72 -0.71 -0.18 -2.19
N LEU A 73 0.23 0.70 -1.90
CA LEU A 73 0.20 2.12 -2.24
C LEU A 73 1.13 2.39 -3.42
N SER A 74 0.64 3.09 -4.44
CA SER A 74 1.41 3.44 -5.65
C SER A 74 1.44 4.94 -5.80
N VAL A 75 2.62 5.55 -5.95
CA VAL A 75 2.72 7.00 -6.15
C VAL A 75 2.77 7.28 -7.65
N MET A 76 1.84 8.09 -8.14
CA MET A 76 1.68 8.31 -9.58
C MET A 76 2.52 9.45 -10.11
N GLN A 77 2.47 10.56 -9.40
CA GLN A 77 3.02 11.82 -9.83
C GLN A 77 3.33 12.65 -8.60
N GLY A 78 4.34 13.51 -8.72
CA GLY A 78 4.74 14.43 -7.68
C GLY A 78 5.47 13.73 -6.54
N GLY A 79 6.60 14.30 -6.15
CA GLY A 79 7.44 13.86 -5.02
C GLY A 79 7.41 12.38 -4.67
N ALA A 80 6.98 12.11 -3.44
CA ALA A 80 7.00 10.78 -2.83
C ALA A 80 5.99 10.69 -1.67
N VAL A 81 5.66 9.45 -1.31
CA VAL A 81 4.97 9.12 -0.06
C VAL A 81 5.95 8.39 0.84
N LYS A 82 6.06 8.81 2.10
CA LYS A 82 6.80 8.10 3.13
C LYS A 82 5.84 7.27 3.97
N TYR A 83 6.09 5.97 4.05
CA TYR A 83 5.44 5.06 4.97
C TYR A 83 6.24 4.98 6.27
N LEU A 84 5.53 5.01 7.40
CA LEU A 84 6.07 4.86 8.75
C LEU A 84 5.33 3.72 9.46
N GLY A 85 6.02 2.59 9.66
CA GLY A 85 5.50 1.43 10.35
C GLY A 85 6.03 1.33 11.78
N TYR A 86 5.15 1.00 12.72
CA TYR A 86 5.43 0.92 14.15
C TYR A 86 5.31 -0.53 14.67
N ALA A 87 5.83 -0.79 15.86
CA ALA A 87 5.59 -2.04 16.57
C ALA A 87 4.14 -2.13 17.08
N ASP A 88 3.62 -1.02 17.62
CA ASP A 88 2.28 -0.92 18.20
C ASP A 88 1.69 0.50 18.08
N GLU A 89 0.53 0.71 18.69
CA GLU A 89 -0.21 1.97 18.71
C GLU A 89 0.55 3.11 19.43
N HIS A 90 1.39 2.80 20.41
CA HIS A 90 1.91 3.76 21.39
C HIS A 90 3.41 4.05 21.23
N CYS A 91 4.14 3.25 20.46
CA CYS A 91 5.56 3.45 20.20
C CYS A 91 5.87 4.86 19.67
N SER A 92 6.87 5.54 20.23
CA SER A 92 7.19 6.91 19.82
C SER A 92 7.83 6.98 18.43
N GLU A 93 8.64 5.98 18.08
CA GLU A 93 9.44 5.96 16.86
C GLU A 93 9.00 4.85 15.88
N PRO A 94 9.07 5.09 14.56
CA PRO A 94 8.84 4.07 13.55
C PRO A 94 10.02 3.08 13.50
N GLU A 95 9.70 1.80 13.36
CA GLU A 95 10.70 0.74 13.15
C GLU A 95 10.98 0.49 11.66
N GLU A 96 10.00 0.80 10.81
CA GLU A 96 10.09 0.62 9.37
C GLU A 96 9.77 1.95 8.67
N ILE A 97 10.72 2.44 7.88
CA ILE A 97 10.55 3.66 7.10
C ILE A 97 10.79 3.32 5.63
N MET A 98 9.87 3.73 4.77
CA MET A 98 9.97 3.48 3.33
C MET A 98 9.52 4.69 2.55
N VAL A 99 10.35 5.14 1.61
CA VAL A 99 10.01 6.24 0.69
C VAL A 99 9.65 5.67 -0.67
N ILE A 100 8.43 5.93 -1.12
CA ILE A 100 7.84 5.48 -2.37
C ILE A 100 7.78 6.69 -3.31
N ASN A 101 8.63 6.71 -4.34
CA ASN A 101 8.70 7.79 -5.31
C ASN A 101 7.64 7.63 -6.39
N ALA A 102 7.38 8.69 -7.16
CA ALA A 102 6.57 8.61 -8.37
C ALA A 102 7.03 7.48 -9.30
N GLY A 103 6.08 6.65 -9.74
CA GLY A 103 6.31 5.45 -10.54
C GLY A 103 6.60 4.18 -9.74
N GLU A 104 6.75 4.27 -8.42
CA GLU A 104 7.00 3.13 -7.53
C GLU A 104 5.76 2.75 -6.72
N PHE A 105 5.83 1.59 -6.06
CA PHE A 105 4.83 1.17 -5.10
C PHE A 105 5.44 0.50 -3.87
N GLY A 106 4.74 0.62 -2.74
CA GLY A 106 5.01 -0.11 -1.50
C GLY A 106 3.88 -1.09 -1.20
N VAL A 107 4.22 -2.28 -0.69
CA VAL A 107 3.27 -3.23 -0.13
C VAL A 107 3.42 -3.20 1.39
N PHE A 108 2.34 -2.97 2.10
CA PHE A 108 2.36 -2.82 3.55
C PHE A 108 2.07 -4.17 4.23
N PRO A 109 2.72 -4.47 5.37
CA PRO A 109 2.38 -5.66 6.14
C PRO A 109 0.94 -5.59 6.67
N PRO A 110 0.19 -6.72 6.65
CA PRO A 110 -1.14 -6.77 7.22
C PRO A 110 -1.08 -6.54 8.72
N GLU A 111 -2.10 -5.90 9.28
CA GLU A 111 -2.26 -5.72 10.74
C GLU A 111 -1.06 -5.00 11.41
N LYS A 112 -0.33 -4.18 10.65
CA LYS A 112 0.77 -3.35 11.16
C LYS A 112 0.32 -1.91 11.35
N TRP A 113 0.56 -1.38 12.54
CA TRP A 113 0.36 0.04 12.84
C TRP A 113 1.23 0.90 11.96
N HIS A 114 0.63 1.85 11.26
CA HIS A 114 1.37 2.74 10.38
C HIS A 114 0.65 4.06 10.14
N ASN A 115 1.37 5.00 9.55
CA ASN A 115 0.80 6.16 8.88
C ASN A 115 1.63 6.49 7.65
N ILE A 116 1.10 7.35 6.79
CA ILE A 116 1.84 7.88 5.64
C ILE A 116 2.05 9.38 5.76
N GLU A 117 3.12 9.86 5.17
CA GLU A 117 3.40 11.28 4.98
C GLU A 117 3.54 11.57 3.50
N VAL A 118 2.85 12.60 3.04
CA VAL A 118 3.01 13.13 1.69
C VAL A 118 4.18 14.10 1.69
N MET A 119 5.18 13.87 0.85
CA MET A 119 6.44 14.62 0.88
C MET A 119 6.37 15.95 0.13
N THR A 120 5.49 16.09 -0.86
CA THR A 120 5.27 17.33 -1.62
C THR A 120 3.79 17.53 -1.92
N ASP A 121 3.35 18.79 -2.05
CA ASP A 121 1.93 19.10 -2.23
C ASP A 121 1.37 18.66 -3.60
N ASP A 122 2.24 18.43 -4.59
CA ASP A 122 1.89 17.88 -5.90
C ASP A 122 1.82 16.34 -5.94
N THR A 123 2.14 15.66 -4.84
CA THR A 123 2.07 14.20 -4.75
C THR A 123 0.63 13.70 -4.86
N TYR A 124 0.46 12.70 -5.72
CA TYR A 124 -0.80 12.03 -6.02
C TYR A 124 -0.61 10.51 -6.05
N PHE A 125 -1.45 9.76 -5.33
CA PHE A 125 -1.30 8.31 -5.07
C PHE A 125 -2.64 7.56 -4.98
#